data_AF-X1M3H8-F1
#
_entry.id   AF-X1M3H8-F1
#
_cell.length_a   1.000
_cell.length_b   1.000
_cell.length_c   1.000
_cell.angle_alpha   90.00
_cell.angle_beta   90.00
_cell.angle_gamma   90.00
#
_symmetry.space_group_name_H-M   'P 1'
#
loop_
_entity.id
_entity.type
_entity.pdbx_description
1 polymer ?
#
loop_
_entity_poly.entity_id
_entity_poly.type
_entity_poly.pdbx_seq_one_letter_code
_entity_poly.pdbx_strand_id
1 'polypeptide(L)'
;LTINSGLGSNAQFDITSNVSWSISDDATWLTVNPKSGSNNETITVTAASANTSTSSRTATVTVSGTGVADKTVTVIQQGADPSIPTVTTTSVSSITHNSALSGGNVTDDGGASVIVRGVCWSTSQNPTTVDSHTTNGSGTGAFISSITGLSPNTTYYVRAYATNSVGTSYGTQFSFATLDPCNSVATVNDIDGNTYNTIAIGTQCWMTENMRTTKYPDGSPITKGPVPHGAAGWDTDNAYYSCPPNSSNDGEDFAAAASLGMLYQWSAAMDGSTTEGAQGICPDGWR
;
A
#
# COMPACT_ATOMS: atom_id res chain seq x y z
N LEU A 1 -40.83 25.96 2.45
CA LEU A 1 -40.99 24.97 3.53
C LEU A 1 -39.90 23.91 3.38
N THR A 2 -39.24 23.49 4.45
CA THR A 2 -38.12 22.52 4.36
C THR A 2 -38.41 21.28 5.21
N ILE A 3 -38.14 20.10 4.66
CA ILE A 3 -38.26 18.80 5.34
C ILE A 3 -36.94 18.03 5.24
N ASN A 4 -36.71 17.11 6.19
CA ASN A 4 -35.50 16.27 6.22
C ASN A 4 -35.48 15.26 5.06
N SER A 5 -34.32 14.64 4.80
CA SER A 5 -34.16 13.67 3.72
C SER A 5 -34.95 12.36 3.91
N GLY A 6 -35.30 12.01 5.15
CA GLY A 6 -36.00 10.76 5.47
C GLY A 6 -37.43 10.66 4.93
N LEU A 7 -37.86 9.43 4.65
CA LEU A 7 -39.26 9.07 4.39
C LEU A 7 -40.14 9.50 5.58
N GLY A 8 -41.30 10.08 5.31
CA GLY A 8 -42.25 10.51 6.35
C GLY A 8 -41.87 11.80 7.07
N SER A 9 -40.72 12.40 6.74
CA SER A 9 -40.40 13.75 7.18
C SER A 9 -41.48 14.72 6.70
N ASN A 10 -41.86 15.65 7.57
CA ASN A 10 -42.99 16.52 7.31
C ASN A 10 -42.76 17.91 7.86
N ALA A 11 -43.56 18.84 7.34
CA ALA A 11 -43.67 20.19 7.84
C ALA A 11 -45.08 20.72 7.54
N GLN A 12 -45.45 21.82 8.18
CA GLN A 12 -46.79 22.37 8.09
C GLN A 12 -46.77 23.81 7.61
N PHE A 13 -47.85 24.22 6.94
CA PHE A 13 -48.15 25.61 6.65
C PHE A 13 -49.65 25.85 6.78
N ASP A 14 -50.03 27.07 7.11
CA ASP A 14 -51.44 27.44 7.29
C ASP A 14 -52.00 28.08 6.03
N ILE A 15 -53.23 27.69 5.68
CA ILE A 15 -54.08 28.41 4.73
C ILE A 15 -55.03 29.29 5.53
N THR A 16 -55.07 30.58 5.20
CA THR A 16 -56.12 31.51 5.64
C THR A 16 -57.01 31.81 4.44
N SER A 17 -58.29 31.45 4.50
CA SER A 17 -59.20 31.56 3.36
C SER A 17 -60.62 31.89 3.78
N ASN A 18 -61.33 32.62 2.93
CA ASN A 18 -62.78 32.82 2.97
C ASN A 18 -63.50 32.14 1.79
N VAL A 19 -62.77 31.36 0.98
CA VAL A 19 -63.28 30.54 -0.13
C VAL A 19 -62.84 29.08 0.04
N SER A 20 -63.54 28.15 -0.63
CA SER A 20 -63.07 26.76 -0.76
C SER A 20 -61.79 26.71 -1.60
N TRP A 21 -60.91 25.77 -1.26
CA TRP A 21 -59.61 25.62 -1.90
C TRP A 21 -59.26 24.15 -2.16
N SER A 22 -58.34 23.93 -3.10
CA SER A 22 -57.77 22.64 -3.47
C SER A 22 -56.26 22.77 -3.62
N ILE A 23 -55.54 21.68 -3.36
CA ILE A 23 -54.09 21.62 -3.41
C ILE A 23 -53.65 20.56 -4.44
N SER A 24 -52.73 20.95 -5.31
CA SER A 24 -51.98 20.06 -6.17
C SER A 24 -50.48 20.20 -5.89
N ASP A 25 -49.71 19.20 -6.30
CA ASP A 25 -48.26 19.18 -6.21
C ASP A 25 -47.67 18.60 -7.50
N ASP A 26 -46.43 18.97 -7.82
CA ASP A 26 -45.73 18.56 -9.04
C ASP A 26 -44.77 17.38 -8.83
N ALA A 27 -44.82 16.70 -7.67
CA ALA A 27 -43.78 15.77 -7.24
C ALA A 27 -44.33 14.45 -6.69
N THR A 28 -43.92 13.34 -7.32
CA THR A 28 -44.29 11.98 -6.89
C THR A 28 -43.73 11.57 -5.53
N TRP A 29 -42.72 12.29 -5.03
CA TRP A 29 -42.10 12.04 -3.73
C TRP A 29 -42.75 12.81 -2.58
N LEU A 30 -43.74 13.67 -2.85
CA LEU A 30 -44.42 14.49 -1.86
C LEU A 30 -45.89 14.07 -1.74
N THR A 31 -46.42 14.16 -0.54
CA THR A 31 -47.86 14.10 -0.29
C THR A 31 -48.28 15.30 0.53
N VAL A 32 -49.48 15.80 0.28
CA VAL A 32 -50.08 16.92 1.01
C VAL A 32 -51.43 16.49 1.58
N ASN A 33 -51.69 16.86 2.82
CA ASN A 33 -52.95 16.52 3.49
C ASN A 33 -53.39 17.64 4.44
N PRO A 34 -54.66 18.07 4.39
CA PRO A 34 -55.69 17.71 3.40
C PRO A 34 -55.42 18.25 1.98
N LYS A 35 -56.00 17.62 0.94
CA LYS A 35 -55.88 18.06 -0.47
C LYS A 35 -56.93 19.09 -0.90
N SER A 36 -57.97 19.30 -0.09
CA SER A 36 -58.99 20.31 -0.32
C SER A 36 -59.68 20.64 0.99
N GLY A 37 -60.30 21.81 1.06
CA GLY A 37 -60.98 22.28 2.26
C GLY A 37 -61.67 23.62 2.05
N SER A 38 -62.07 24.22 3.16
CA SER A 38 -62.74 25.54 3.19
C SER A 38 -62.36 26.26 4.48
N ASN A 39 -62.48 27.58 4.50
CA ASN A 39 -62.02 28.41 5.61
C ASN A 39 -60.50 28.23 5.85
N ASN A 40 -60.06 28.52 7.08
CA ASN A 40 -58.67 28.37 7.49
C ASN A 40 -58.37 26.92 7.87
N GLU A 41 -57.20 26.41 7.47
CA GLU A 41 -56.77 25.05 7.81
C GLU A 41 -55.24 24.92 7.77
N THR A 42 -54.69 24.03 8.60
CA THR A 42 -53.27 23.69 8.58
C THR A 42 -53.04 22.50 7.65
N ILE A 43 -52.11 22.67 6.70
CA ILE A 43 -51.74 21.65 5.72
C ILE A 43 -50.43 21.01 6.15
N THR A 44 -50.40 19.68 6.18
CA THR A 44 -49.17 18.92 6.38
C THR A 44 -48.65 18.45 5.03
N VAL A 45 -47.39 18.76 4.74
CA VAL A 45 -46.65 18.17 3.63
C VAL A 45 -45.73 17.08 4.17
N THR A 46 -45.71 15.93 3.52
CA THR A 46 -44.97 14.74 3.97
C THR A 46 -44.20 14.13 2.81
N ALA A 47 -42.93 13.80 3.02
CA ALA A 47 -42.13 13.03 2.09
C ALA A 47 -42.69 11.60 1.94
N ALA A 48 -43.21 11.28 0.76
CA ALA A 48 -43.65 9.94 0.39
C ALA A 48 -42.50 9.01 -0.01
N SER A 49 -41.30 9.55 -0.28
CA SER A 49 -40.06 8.79 -0.41
C SER A 49 -38.89 9.53 0.25
N ALA A 50 -37.89 8.79 0.71
CA ALA A 50 -36.63 9.38 1.16
C ALA A 50 -35.85 9.98 -0.03
N ASN A 51 -35.12 11.07 0.22
CA ASN A 51 -34.12 11.58 -0.71
C ASN A 51 -32.77 10.94 -0.37
N THR A 52 -32.33 9.98 -1.19
CA THR A 52 -31.05 9.28 -1.00
C THR A 52 -29.86 10.00 -1.65
N SER A 53 -30.10 11.09 -2.38
CA SER A 53 -29.03 11.95 -2.91
C SER A 53 -28.58 12.93 -1.83
N THR A 54 -27.30 13.29 -1.81
CA THR A 54 -26.78 14.39 -0.98
C THR A 54 -27.21 15.77 -1.50
N SER A 55 -27.74 15.85 -2.71
CA SER A 55 -28.37 17.08 -3.23
C SER A 55 -29.82 17.18 -2.78
N SER A 56 -30.22 18.38 -2.37
CA SER A 56 -31.63 18.65 -2.06
C SER A 56 -32.49 18.61 -3.32
N ARG A 57 -33.78 18.26 -3.16
CA ARG A 57 -34.77 18.30 -4.24
C ARG A 57 -35.95 19.19 -3.87
N THR A 58 -36.62 19.73 -4.88
CA THR A 58 -37.69 20.72 -4.69
C THR A 58 -38.97 20.31 -5.38
N ALA A 59 -40.10 20.66 -4.76
CA ALA A 59 -41.44 20.50 -5.29
C ALA A 59 -42.23 21.80 -5.11
N THR A 60 -43.20 22.02 -5.99
CA THR A 60 -44.13 23.13 -5.91
C THR A 60 -45.50 22.61 -5.52
N VAL A 61 -45.98 23.04 -4.35
CA VAL A 61 -47.36 22.85 -3.92
C VAL A 61 -48.17 24.05 -4.36
N THR A 62 -49.23 23.83 -5.15
CA THR A 62 -50.12 24.88 -5.66
C THR A 62 -51.45 24.83 -4.93
N VAL A 63 -51.83 25.95 -4.33
CA VAL A 63 -53.12 26.15 -3.65
C VAL A 63 -54.00 27.01 -4.55
N SER A 64 -55.12 26.46 -4.98
CA SER A 64 -56.11 27.11 -5.84
C SER A 64 -57.42 27.35 -5.11
N GLY A 65 -58.06 28.48 -5.36
CA GLY A 65 -59.38 28.83 -4.83
C GLY A 65 -60.22 29.57 -5.86
N THR A 66 -61.54 29.44 -5.77
CA THR A 66 -62.44 30.07 -6.75
C THR A 66 -62.35 31.59 -6.67
N GLY A 67 -62.12 32.24 -7.81
CA GLY A 67 -62.09 33.71 -7.92
C GLY A 67 -60.85 34.37 -7.32
N VAL A 68 -59.83 33.59 -6.95
CA VAL A 68 -58.54 34.08 -6.44
C VAL A 68 -57.39 33.50 -7.26
N ALA A 69 -56.29 34.24 -7.37
CA ALA A 69 -55.08 33.74 -8.02
C ALA A 69 -54.42 32.65 -7.17
N ASP A 70 -53.87 31.63 -7.83
CA ASP A 70 -53.16 30.55 -7.19
C ASP A 70 -51.98 31.07 -6.34
N LYS A 71 -51.74 30.37 -5.22
CA LYS A 71 -50.57 30.58 -4.38
C LYS A 71 -49.70 29.33 -4.42
N THR A 72 -48.39 29.51 -4.44
CA THR A 72 -47.44 28.39 -4.46
C THR A 72 -46.62 28.36 -3.19
N VAL A 73 -46.31 27.14 -2.74
CA VAL A 73 -45.38 26.86 -1.65
C VAL A 73 -44.30 25.96 -2.20
N THR A 74 -43.06 26.47 -2.24
CA THR A 74 -41.91 25.63 -2.56
C THR A 74 -41.57 24.78 -1.34
N VAL A 75 -41.57 23.47 -1.54
CA VAL A 75 -41.12 22.47 -0.57
C VAL A 75 -39.73 22.00 -0.97
N ILE A 76 -38.77 22.13 -0.05
CA ILE A 76 -37.40 21.65 -0.22
C ILE A 76 -37.23 20.42 0.66
N GLN A 77 -36.96 19.27 0.07
CA GLN A 77 -36.48 18.10 0.82
C GLN A 77 -34.95 18.11 0.80
N GLN A 78 -34.36 18.12 2.00
CA GLN A 78 -32.91 18.08 2.14
C GLN A 78 -32.29 16.82 1.51
N GLY A 79 -31.02 16.91 1.15
CA GLY A 79 -30.22 15.74 0.76
C GLY A 79 -29.93 14.82 1.94
N ALA A 80 -29.61 13.56 1.67
CA ALA A 80 -29.04 12.66 2.66
C ALA A 80 -27.71 13.20 3.19
N ASP A 81 -27.39 12.90 4.45
CA ASP A 81 -26.08 13.19 5.01
C ASP A 81 -25.01 12.34 4.31
N PRO A 82 -23.82 12.88 4.01
CA PRO A 82 -22.74 12.10 3.44
C PRO A 82 -22.23 11.05 4.44
N SER A 83 -21.72 9.94 3.92
CA SER A 83 -21.09 8.87 4.68
C SER A 83 -19.59 8.77 4.36
N ILE A 84 -18.86 7.95 5.11
CA ILE A 84 -17.47 7.60 4.75
C ILE A 84 -17.42 6.90 3.38
N PRO A 85 -16.32 6.99 2.62
CA PRO A 85 -16.27 6.39 1.30
C PRO A 85 -16.27 4.86 1.38
N THR A 86 -16.51 4.17 0.26
CA THR A 86 -16.35 2.71 0.15
C THR A 86 -15.13 2.39 -0.71
N VAL A 87 -14.23 1.56 -0.19
CA VAL A 87 -12.99 1.16 -0.86
C VAL A 87 -12.75 -0.34 -0.75
N THR A 88 -12.29 -0.96 -1.83
CA THR A 88 -11.81 -2.35 -1.84
C THR A 88 -10.29 -2.37 -1.94
N THR A 89 -9.66 -3.38 -1.35
CA THR A 89 -8.22 -3.60 -1.44
C THR A 89 -7.92 -4.54 -2.61
N THR A 90 -6.88 -4.26 -3.38
CA THR A 90 -6.37 -5.17 -4.41
C THR A 90 -5.33 -6.13 -3.80
N SER A 91 -5.37 -7.40 -4.20
CA SER A 91 -4.42 -8.42 -3.73
C SER A 91 -2.97 -7.99 -3.96
N VAL A 92 -2.08 -8.41 -3.07
CA VAL A 92 -0.65 -8.10 -3.16
C VAL A 92 0.00 -8.88 -4.30
N SER A 93 0.94 -8.23 -4.99
CA SER A 93 1.71 -8.81 -6.11
C SER A 93 3.14 -8.26 -6.13
N SER A 94 3.98 -8.77 -7.04
CA SER A 94 5.37 -8.30 -7.24
C SER A 94 6.16 -8.19 -5.92
N ILE A 95 6.03 -9.21 -5.07
CA ILE A 95 6.64 -9.23 -3.74
C ILE A 95 8.14 -9.52 -3.90
N THR A 96 8.96 -8.67 -3.29
CA THR A 96 10.40 -8.85 -3.18
C THR A 96 10.79 -9.01 -1.71
N HIS A 97 12.08 -8.98 -1.40
CA HIS A 97 12.57 -8.99 -0.03
C HIS A 97 12.32 -7.65 0.71
N ASN A 98 12.09 -6.54 0.01
CA ASN A 98 11.95 -5.21 0.64
C ASN A 98 10.80 -4.35 0.09
N SER A 99 10.00 -4.90 -0.83
CA SER A 99 8.90 -4.19 -1.48
C SER A 99 7.79 -5.12 -1.96
N ALA A 100 6.63 -4.55 -2.25
CA ALA A 100 5.51 -5.23 -2.88
C ALA A 100 4.61 -4.21 -3.60
N LEU A 101 3.74 -4.68 -4.48
CA LEU A 101 2.68 -3.88 -5.08
C LEU A 101 1.31 -4.29 -4.52
N SER A 102 0.47 -3.30 -4.25
CA SER A 102 -0.95 -3.48 -3.92
C SER A 102 -1.73 -2.29 -4.49
N GLY A 103 -2.90 -2.00 -3.95
CA GLY A 103 -3.74 -0.92 -4.40
C GLY A 103 -5.15 -1.06 -3.85
N GLY A 104 -6.07 -0.38 -4.50
CA GLY A 104 -7.48 -0.49 -4.19
C GLY A 104 -8.35 0.14 -5.26
N ASN A 105 -9.65 0.05 -5.03
CA ASN A 105 -10.65 0.73 -5.84
C ASN A 105 -11.66 1.41 -4.93
N VAL A 106 -11.73 2.74 -5.00
CA VAL A 106 -12.75 3.51 -4.30
C VAL A 106 -14.03 3.46 -5.13
N THR A 107 -14.99 2.65 -4.69
CA THR A 107 -16.23 2.35 -5.43
C THR A 107 -17.35 3.36 -5.19
N ASP A 108 -17.29 4.07 -4.06
CA ASP A 108 -18.26 5.10 -3.68
C ASP A 108 -17.56 6.16 -2.83
N ASP A 109 -17.88 7.43 -3.03
CA ASP A 109 -17.36 8.54 -2.24
C ASP A 109 -18.23 8.84 -1.01
N GLY A 110 -19.38 8.17 -0.87
CA GLY A 110 -20.32 8.41 0.24
C GLY A 110 -21.01 9.77 0.12
N GLY A 111 -21.02 10.38 -1.07
CA GLY A 111 -21.65 11.68 -1.33
C GLY A 111 -20.82 12.89 -0.90
N ALA A 112 -19.57 12.68 -0.44
CA ALA A 112 -18.59 13.74 -0.21
C ALA A 112 -17.27 13.38 -0.90
N SER A 113 -16.66 14.35 -1.59
CA SER A 113 -15.46 14.10 -2.40
C SER A 113 -14.34 13.46 -1.58
N VAL A 114 -13.77 12.37 -2.11
CA VAL A 114 -12.60 11.69 -1.55
C VAL A 114 -11.39 12.60 -1.71
N ILE A 115 -10.78 13.00 -0.58
CA ILE A 115 -9.64 13.93 -0.53
C ILE A 115 -8.29 13.21 -0.55
N VAL A 116 -8.23 11.97 -0.04
CA VAL A 116 -7.01 11.14 -0.08
C VAL A 116 -7.35 9.66 -0.14
N ARG A 117 -6.55 8.89 -0.88
CA ARG A 117 -6.59 7.43 -0.94
C ARG A 117 -5.19 6.83 -0.98
N GLY A 118 -5.07 5.56 -0.60
CA GLY A 118 -3.80 4.81 -0.67
C GLY A 118 -3.93 3.43 -0.04
N VAL A 119 -2.80 2.84 0.32
CA VAL A 119 -2.75 1.62 1.15
C VAL A 119 -2.02 1.91 2.45
N CYS A 120 -2.43 1.26 3.54
CA CYS A 120 -1.71 1.21 4.81
C CYS A 120 -1.26 -0.22 5.10
N TRP A 121 -0.12 -0.39 5.75
CA TRP A 121 0.44 -1.69 6.10
C TRP A 121 1.18 -1.67 7.43
N SER A 122 1.24 -2.83 8.07
CA SER A 122 1.92 -3.05 9.35
C SER A 122 2.26 -4.53 9.53
N THR A 123 3.14 -4.85 10.48
CA THR A 123 3.35 -6.24 10.94
C THR A 123 2.25 -6.70 11.90
N SER A 124 1.42 -5.77 12.37
CA SER A 124 0.22 -6.07 13.15
C SER A 124 -1.03 -6.07 12.27
N GLN A 125 -2.04 -6.86 12.65
CA GLN A 125 -3.33 -6.89 11.95
C GLN A 125 -4.09 -5.58 12.11
N ASN A 126 -4.97 -5.32 11.14
CA ASN A 126 -5.82 -4.15 11.00
C ASN A 126 -5.05 -2.83 10.89
N PRO A 127 -4.07 -2.70 9.97
CA PRO A 127 -3.33 -1.46 9.80
C PRO A 127 -4.27 -0.31 9.46
N THR A 128 -3.88 0.88 9.89
CA THR A 128 -4.60 2.15 9.69
C THR A 128 -3.67 3.20 9.08
N THR A 129 -4.17 4.39 8.80
CA THR A 129 -3.35 5.52 8.33
C THR A 129 -2.36 6.05 9.37
N VAL A 130 -2.39 5.57 10.61
CA VAL A 130 -1.37 5.87 11.64
C VAL A 130 -0.10 5.03 11.42
N ASP A 131 -0.24 3.86 10.79
CA ASP A 131 0.88 3.00 10.41
C ASP A 131 1.57 3.52 9.12
N SER A 132 2.48 2.72 8.58
CA SER A 132 3.06 2.97 7.27
C SER A 132 1.97 3.00 6.19
N HIS A 133 1.98 4.03 5.35
CA HIS A 133 0.97 4.20 4.31
C HIS A 133 1.51 4.97 3.10
N THR A 134 0.81 4.83 1.97
CA THR A 134 1.03 5.64 0.76
C THR A 134 -0.03 6.71 0.60
N THR A 135 0.22 7.69 -0.27
CA THR A 135 -0.77 8.65 -0.76
C THR A 135 -0.82 8.59 -2.29
N ASN A 136 -1.96 8.17 -2.86
CA ASN A 136 -2.15 7.89 -4.28
C ASN A 136 -3.22 8.79 -4.92
N GLY A 137 -3.31 10.03 -4.43
CA GLY A 137 -4.22 11.05 -4.93
C GLY A 137 -5.59 11.04 -4.27
N SER A 138 -6.59 11.57 -4.99
CA SER A 138 -7.96 11.81 -4.54
C SER A 138 -8.98 11.21 -5.52
N GLY A 139 -10.27 11.32 -5.20
CA GLY A 139 -11.37 10.87 -6.05
C GLY A 139 -11.61 9.35 -6.05
N THR A 140 -12.63 8.94 -6.81
CA THR A 140 -13.05 7.54 -6.97
C THR A 140 -12.22 6.78 -8.01
N GLY A 141 -12.38 5.46 -8.07
CA GLY A 141 -11.72 4.59 -9.03
C GLY A 141 -10.50 3.83 -8.50
N ALA A 142 -9.89 3.07 -9.40
CA ALA A 142 -8.77 2.18 -9.10
C ALA A 142 -7.44 2.93 -8.97
N PHE A 143 -6.56 2.42 -8.12
CA PHE A 143 -5.20 2.93 -7.94
C PHE A 143 -4.24 1.79 -7.56
N ILE A 144 -2.96 1.97 -7.89
CA ILE A 144 -1.87 1.06 -7.53
C ILE A 144 -0.91 1.79 -6.59
N SER A 145 -0.36 1.05 -5.62
CA SER A 145 0.58 1.56 -4.62
C SER A 145 1.85 0.72 -4.59
N SER A 146 3.00 1.38 -4.52
CA SER A 146 4.30 0.74 -4.27
C SER A 146 4.59 0.77 -2.77
N ILE A 147 4.69 -0.41 -2.18
CA ILE A 147 5.06 -0.62 -0.78
C ILE A 147 6.56 -0.85 -0.75
N THR A 148 7.29 -0.02 -0.01
CA THR A 148 8.77 -0.06 0.04
C THR A 148 9.27 0.05 1.48
N GLY A 149 10.56 -0.21 1.70
CA GLY A 149 11.16 -0.15 3.03
C GLY A 149 10.72 -1.29 3.95
N LEU A 150 10.37 -2.44 3.37
CA LEU A 150 10.00 -3.63 4.13
C LEU A 150 11.24 -4.38 4.61
N SER A 151 11.12 -5.02 5.77
CA SER A 151 12.12 -5.96 6.27
C SER A 151 11.96 -7.30 5.57
N PRO A 152 13.05 -7.97 5.14
CA PRO A 152 12.96 -9.29 4.54
C PRO A 152 12.41 -10.36 5.46
N ASN A 153 11.96 -11.47 4.86
CA ASN A 153 11.37 -12.62 5.56
C ASN A 153 10.36 -12.24 6.65
N THR A 154 9.59 -11.17 6.42
CA THR A 154 8.65 -10.60 7.40
C THR A 154 7.23 -10.62 6.83
N THR A 155 6.29 -11.06 7.66
CA THR A 155 4.85 -11.03 7.33
C THR A 155 4.28 -9.63 7.61
N TYR A 156 3.58 -9.10 6.62
CA TYR A 156 2.86 -7.83 6.67
C TYR A 156 1.37 -8.03 6.37
N TYR A 157 0.56 -7.15 6.94
CA TYR A 157 -0.85 -6.97 6.64
C TYR A 157 -1.04 -5.64 5.92
N VAL A 158 -1.93 -5.61 4.92
CA VAL A 158 -2.18 -4.42 4.09
C VAL A 158 -3.67 -4.21 3.86
N ARG A 159 -4.10 -2.95 3.84
CA ARG A 159 -5.47 -2.51 3.52
C ARG A 159 -5.43 -1.27 2.64
N ALA A 160 -6.32 -1.17 1.66
CA ALA A 160 -6.60 0.10 1.02
C ALA A 160 -7.37 1.02 1.97
N TYR A 161 -7.15 2.32 1.87
CA TYR A 161 -7.92 3.33 2.60
C TYR A 161 -8.37 4.45 1.67
N ALA A 162 -9.46 5.11 2.04
CA ALA A 162 -9.97 6.32 1.39
C ALA A 162 -10.56 7.25 2.44
N THR A 163 -10.36 8.55 2.28
CA THR A 163 -10.83 9.57 3.22
C THR A 163 -11.60 10.65 2.49
N ASN A 164 -12.75 11.03 3.02
CA ASN A 164 -13.50 12.23 2.65
C ASN A 164 -13.70 13.13 3.89
N SER A 165 -14.54 14.15 3.80
CA SER A 165 -14.82 15.05 4.93
C SER A 165 -15.53 14.40 6.11
N VAL A 166 -16.15 13.23 5.92
CA VAL A 166 -16.85 12.48 6.97
C VAL A 166 -15.88 11.61 7.75
N GLY A 167 -14.91 11.01 7.07
CA GLY A 167 -13.86 10.20 7.71
C GLY A 167 -13.14 9.26 6.75
N THR A 168 -12.39 8.33 7.33
CA THR A 168 -11.60 7.33 6.61
C THR A 168 -12.26 5.97 6.66
N SER A 169 -12.40 5.33 5.51
CA SER A 169 -12.76 3.91 5.40
C SER A 169 -11.57 3.07 4.97
N TYR A 170 -11.71 1.77 5.18
CA TYR A 170 -10.67 0.79 4.90
C TYR A 170 -11.26 -0.45 4.23
N GLY A 171 -10.56 -0.95 3.23
CA GLY A 171 -10.93 -2.17 2.52
C GLY A 171 -10.59 -3.43 3.31
N THR A 172 -10.82 -4.57 2.64
CA THR A 172 -10.44 -5.90 3.13
C THR A 172 -8.95 -5.99 3.40
N GLN A 173 -8.57 -6.67 4.48
CA GLN A 173 -7.16 -6.94 4.75
C GLN A 173 -6.64 -8.11 3.93
N PHE A 174 -5.44 -7.95 3.38
CA PHE A 174 -4.62 -9.07 2.90
C PHE A 174 -3.36 -9.20 3.74
N SER A 175 -2.77 -10.39 3.76
CA SER A 175 -1.46 -10.65 4.33
C SER A 175 -0.51 -11.15 3.25
N PHE A 176 0.76 -10.79 3.35
CA PHE A 176 1.82 -11.30 2.51
C PHE A 176 3.12 -11.38 3.31
N ALA A 177 4.06 -12.21 2.87
CA ALA A 177 5.40 -12.26 3.43
C ALA A 177 6.41 -11.79 2.37
N THR A 178 7.30 -10.88 2.73
CA THR A 178 8.45 -10.53 1.88
C THR A 178 9.35 -11.75 1.71
N LEU A 179 10.05 -11.81 0.59
CA LEU A 179 10.97 -12.90 0.31
C LEU A 179 12.21 -12.84 1.20
N ASP A 180 12.85 -13.98 1.38
CA ASP A 180 14.24 -14.05 1.86
C ASP A 180 15.17 -13.61 0.70
N PRO A 181 16.10 -12.65 0.87
CA PRO A 181 17.06 -12.28 -0.18
C PRO A 181 17.94 -13.47 -0.61
N CYS A 182 18.08 -14.49 0.22
CA CYS A 182 18.80 -15.73 -0.07
C CYS A 182 17.88 -16.88 -0.54
N ASN A 183 16.58 -16.67 -0.77
CA ASN A 183 15.59 -17.74 -1.00
C ASN A 183 15.98 -18.72 -2.12
N SER A 184 16.70 -18.27 -3.13
CA SER A 184 17.15 -19.11 -4.26
C SER A 184 18.61 -19.57 -4.17
N VAL A 185 19.34 -19.18 -3.11
CA VAL A 185 20.79 -19.41 -3.02
C VAL A 185 21.17 -19.84 -1.61
N ALA A 186 20.64 -20.98 -1.15
CA ALA A 186 20.97 -21.53 0.18
C ALA A 186 22.48 -21.79 0.35
N THR A 187 23.16 -22.14 -0.74
CA THR A 187 24.61 -22.28 -0.80
C THR A 187 25.17 -21.70 -2.09
N VAL A 188 26.46 -21.36 -2.04
CA VAL A 188 27.25 -20.94 -3.20
C VAL A 188 28.37 -21.95 -3.40
N ASN A 189 28.62 -22.35 -4.64
CA ASN A 189 29.75 -23.20 -4.98
C ASN A 189 30.79 -22.39 -5.75
N ASP A 190 32.06 -22.50 -5.37
CA ASP A 190 33.15 -22.01 -6.23
C ASP A 190 33.56 -23.07 -7.28
N ILE A 191 34.49 -22.67 -8.15
CA ILE A 191 35.02 -23.51 -9.23
C ILE A 191 35.82 -24.73 -8.74
N ASP A 192 36.29 -24.68 -7.49
CA ASP A 192 36.99 -25.80 -6.84
C ASP A 192 36.02 -26.79 -6.17
N GLY A 193 34.71 -26.49 -6.21
CA GLY A 193 33.67 -27.31 -5.60
C GLY A 193 33.51 -27.08 -4.10
N ASN A 194 34.09 -26.02 -3.54
CA ASN A 194 33.78 -25.64 -2.17
C ASN A 194 32.37 -25.09 -2.09
N THR A 195 31.61 -25.53 -1.10
CA THR A 195 30.25 -25.04 -0.83
C THR A 195 30.26 -24.14 0.40
N TYR A 196 29.67 -22.95 0.26
CA TYR A 196 29.53 -21.94 1.31
C TYR A 196 28.05 -21.74 1.62
N ASN A 197 27.68 -21.77 2.90
CA ASN A 197 26.30 -21.44 3.30
C ASN A 197 26.05 -19.94 3.18
N THR A 198 24.79 -19.56 2.99
CA THR A 198 24.40 -18.15 2.91
C THR A 198 23.49 -17.73 4.05
N ILE A 199 23.50 -16.44 4.35
CA ILE A 199 22.65 -15.81 5.35
C ILE A 199 22.17 -14.45 4.86
N ALA A 200 20.89 -14.17 5.10
CA ALA A 200 20.31 -12.86 4.88
C ALA A 200 20.75 -11.89 5.98
N ILE A 201 21.40 -10.79 5.60
CA ILE A 201 21.71 -9.68 6.52
C ILE A 201 21.25 -8.39 5.87
N GLY A 202 20.25 -7.75 6.50
CA GLY A 202 19.54 -6.62 5.88
C GLY A 202 18.89 -7.06 4.58
N THR A 203 19.05 -6.29 3.51
CA THR A 203 18.48 -6.57 2.18
C THR A 203 19.39 -7.41 1.28
N GLN A 204 20.51 -7.91 1.81
CA GLN A 204 21.55 -8.58 1.02
C GLN A 204 21.75 -10.03 1.49
N CYS A 205 22.19 -10.87 0.57
CA CYS A 205 22.60 -12.24 0.85
C CYS A 205 24.12 -12.29 0.99
N TRP A 206 24.60 -12.86 2.09
CA TRP A 206 26.01 -12.95 2.43
C TRP A 206 26.43 -14.41 2.56
N MET A 207 27.68 -14.73 2.23
CA MET A 207 28.26 -16.01 2.66
C MET A 207 28.52 -15.98 4.16
N THR A 208 28.27 -17.09 4.87
CA THR A 208 28.56 -17.22 6.31
C THR A 208 30.01 -17.56 6.60
N GLU A 209 30.78 -17.88 5.56
CA GLU A 209 32.14 -18.39 5.63
C GLU A 209 33.03 -17.62 4.66
N ASN A 210 34.31 -17.51 4.99
CA ASN A 210 35.29 -16.91 4.09
C ASN A 210 35.57 -17.83 2.90
N MET A 211 35.82 -17.23 1.73
CA MET A 211 36.19 -17.97 0.53
C MET A 211 37.49 -18.75 0.68
N ARG A 212 37.58 -19.90 0.01
CA ARG A 212 38.77 -20.78 -0.03
C ARG A 212 39.08 -21.35 -1.42
N THR A 213 38.61 -20.70 -2.49
CA THR A 213 38.98 -21.04 -3.87
C THR A 213 40.47 -20.81 -4.14
N THR A 214 41.06 -21.67 -4.95
CA THR A 214 42.42 -21.60 -5.46
C THR A 214 42.47 -21.26 -6.95
N LYS A 215 41.30 -21.07 -7.57
CA LYS A 215 41.13 -20.72 -8.98
C LYS A 215 40.10 -19.60 -9.15
N TYR A 216 40.24 -18.85 -10.22
CA TYR A 216 39.24 -17.90 -10.67
C TYR A 216 38.03 -18.62 -11.29
N PRO A 217 36.86 -17.96 -11.42
CA PRO A 217 35.67 -18.56 -12.01
C PRO A 217 35.87 -19.10 -13.44
N ASP A 218 36.82 -18.57 -14.20
CA ASP A 218 37.20 -19.06 -15.54
C ASP A 218 38.04 -20.36 -15.51
N GLY A 219 38.39 -20.83 -14.31
CA GLY A 219 39.20 -22.03 -14.06
C GLY A 219 40.71 -21.77 -14.06
N SER A 220 41.16 -20.54 -14.32
CA SER A 220 42.59 -20.21 -14.26
C SER A 220 43.10 -20.27 -12.81
N PRO A 221 44.33 -20.78 -12.59
CA PRO A 221 44.87 -20.93 -11.24
C PRO A 221 45.27 -19.57 -10.66
N ILE A 222 44.93 -19.34 -9.39
CA ILE A 222 45.51 -18.24 -8.62
C ILE A 222 46.88 -18.70 -8.12
N THR A 223 47.91 -17.85 -8.22
CA THR A 223 49.25 -18.26 -7.78
C THR A 223 49.27 -18.39 -6.26
N LYS A 224 49.84 -19.48 -5.76
CA LYS A 224 50.04 -19.64 -4.32
C LYS A 224 51.21 -18.77 -3.86
N GLY A 225 50.95 -17.85 -2.94
CA GLY A 225 51.95 -16.94 -2.37
C GLY A 225 52.67 -17.52 -1.16
N PRO A 226 53.80 -16.92 -0.75
CA PRO A 226 54.46 -17.26 0.52
C PRO A 226 53.53 -16.95 1.70
N VAL A 227 53.61 -17.73 2.80
CA VAL A 227 52.88 -17.45 4.04
C VAL A 227 53.42 -16.13 4.62
N PRO A 228 52.60 -15.10 4.83
CA PRO A 228 53.14 -13.81 5.24
C PRO A 228 53.65 -13.79 6.67
N HIS A 229 54.93 -13.47 6.83
CA HIS A 229 55.49 -12.88 8.04
C HIS A 229 56.12 -11.53 7.69
N GLY A 230 55.37 -10.44 7.89
CA GLY A 230 55.87 -9.07 7.73
C GLY A 230 55.85 -8.51 6.31
N ALA A 231 56.03 -7.19 6.22
CA ALA A 231 55.88 -6.39 5.00
C ALA A 231 57.00 -6.58 3.94
N ALA A 232 57.98 -7.45 4.18
CA ALA A 232 59.14 -7.62 3.33
C ALA A 232 59.07 -8.94 2.55
N GLY A 233 58.48 -8.91 1.35
CA GLY A 233 58.47 -10.06 0.43
C GLY A 233 57.25 -10.19 -0.46
N TRP A 234 56.22 -9.35 -0.29
CA TRP A 234 55.08 -9.33 -1.20
C TRP A 234 55.49 -8.63 -2.50
N ASP A 235 55.63 -9.42 -3.56
CA ASP A 235 55.58 -8.89 -4.91
C ASP A 235 54.17 -8.34 -5.16
N THR A 236 54.05 -7.01 -5.25
CA THR A 236 52.79 -6.32 -5.51
C THR A 236 52.27 -6.53 -6.93
N ASP A 237 53.12 -7.06 -7.82
CA ASP A 237 52.80 -7.23 -9.23
C ASP A 237 52.09 -8.57 -9.50
N ASN A 238 52.01 -9.46 -8.51
CA ASN A 238 51.45 -10.80 -8.66
C ASN A 238 50.19 -11.04 -7.80
N ALA A 239 49.26 -11.81 -8.35
CA ALA A 239 48.03 -12.23 -7.68
C ALA A 239 48.26 -13.50 -6.85
N TYR A 240 48.18 -13.36 -5.52
CA TYR A 240 48.42 -14.46 -4.57
C TYR A 240 47.23 -14.80 -3.66
N TYR A 241 47.12 -16.09 -3.33
CA TYR A 241 46.41 -16.58 -2.15
C TYR A 241 47.37 -17.24 -1.14
N SER A 242 47.01 -17.28 0.14
CA SER A 242 47.75 -18.03 1.18
C SER A 242 46.82 -18.61 2.26
N CYS A 243 47.22 -19.71 2.89
CA CYS A 243 46.51 -20.24 4.06
C CYS A 243 46.68 -19.32 5.28
N PRO A 244 45.74 -19.37 6.26
CA PRO A 244 45.95 -18.78 7.58
C PRO A 244 47.24 -19.33 8.23
N PRO A 245 47.97 -18.52 9.01
CA PRO A 245 49.17 -18.98 9.69
C PRO A 245 48.84 -20.05 10.75
N ASN A 246 49.67 -21.09 10.84
CA ASN A 246 49.54 -22.09 11.90
C ASN A 246 49.95 -21.54 13.28
N SER A 247 49.46 -22.14 14.36
CA SER A 247 49.73 -21.72 15.75
C SER A 247 51.21 -21.79 16.16
N SER A 248 52.06 -22.39 15.32
CA SER A 248 53.50 -22.55 15.54
C SER A 248 54.38 -21.55 14.78
N ASN A 249 53.80 -20.59 14.03
CA ASN A 249 54.52 -19.64 13.15
C ASN A 249 55.57 -20.34 12.27
N ASP A 250 55.19 -20.83 11.09
CA ASP A 250 56.02 -20.95 9.87
C ASP A 250 55.48 -22.01 8.87
N GLY A 251 54.41 -22.73 9.21
CA GLY A 251 53.79 -23.72 8.33
C GLY A 251 52.42 -23.28 7.79
N GLU A 252 52.12 -23.69 6.58
CA GLU A 252 50.78 -23.58 5.99
C GLU A 252 49.81 -24.52 6.71
N ASP A 253 48.69 -23.99 7.17
CA ASP A 253 47.62 -24.78 7.77
C ASP A 253 46.44 -24.92 6.82
N PHE A 254 46.53 -25.88 5.89
CA PHE A 254 45.41 -26.22 5.01
C PHE A 254 44.19 -26.78 5.77
N ALA A 255 44.40 -27.32 6.97
CA ALA A 255 43.30 -27.76 7.81
C ALA A 255 42.56 -26.56 8.42
N ALA A 256 43.28 -25.50 8.80
CA ALA A 256 42.68 -24.23 9.23
C ALA A 256 42.05 -23.47 8.06
N ALA A 257 42.62 -23.52 6.86
CA ALA A 257 42.01 -22.94 5.66
C ALA A 257 40.61 -23.51 5.36
N ALA A 258 40.37 -24.78 5.69
CA ALA A 258 39.06 -25.39 5.53
C ALA A 258 37.99 -24.75 6.43
N SER A 259 38.35 -24.24 7.61
CA SER A 259 37.41 -23.66 8.58
C SER A 259 37.41 -22.14 8.63
N LEU A 260 38.52 -21.49 8.25
CA LEU A 260 38.70 -20.04 8.34
C LEU A 260 38.68 -19.33 6.99
N GLY A 261 38.74 -20.09 5.88
CA GLY A 261 38.94 -19.56 4.54
C GLY A 261 40.42 -19.26 4.24
N MET A 262 40.63 -18.67 3.07
CA MET A 262 41.95 -18.29 2.55
C MET A 262 42.13 -16.78 2.59
N LEU A 263 43.39 -16.34 2.65
CA LEU A 263 43.77 -14.94 2.51
C LEU A 263 44.10 -14.65 1.04
N TYR A 264 43.61 -13.52 0.52
CA TYR A 264 43.84 -13.10 -0.85
C TYR A 264 44.45 -11.69 -0.87
N GLN A 265 45.44 -11.49 -1.73
CA GLN A 265 45.88 -10.14 -2.07
C GLN A 265 44.81 -9.43 -2.91
N TRP A 266 44.78 -8.10 -2.88
CA TRP A 266 43.80 -7.31 -3.63
C TRP A 266 43.78 -7.67 -5.12
N SER A 267 44.96 -7.77 -5.75
CA SER A 267 45.10 -8.15 -7.16
C SER A 267 44.52 -9.54 -7.46
N ALA A 268 44.64 -10.49 -6.54
CA ALA A 268 44.00 -11.80 -6.65
C ALA A 268 42.50 -11.73 -6.42
N ALA A 269 42.05 -11.10 -5.34
CA ALA A 269 40.63 -10.98 -5.01
C ALA A 269 39.82 -10.34 -6.16
N MET A 270 40.44 -9.42 -6.90
CA MET A 270 39.82 -8.65 -7.96
C MET A 270 40.15 -9.12 -9.39
N ASP A 271 40.92 -10.20 -9.56
CA ASP A 271 41.41 -10.65 -10.88
C ASP A 271 42.06 -9.50 -11.70
N GLY A 272 42.94 -8.75 -11.02
CA GLY A 272 43.62 -7.58 -11.60
C GLY A 272 42.73 -6.35 -11.89
N SER A 273 41.42 -6.45 -11.67
CA SER A 273 40.50 -5.33 -11.89
C SER A 273 40.59 -4.26 -10.80
N THR A 274 40.38 -3.01 -11.18
CA THR A 274 40.16 -1.88 -10.27
C THR A 274 38.71 -1.38 -10.31
N THR A 275 37.85 -2.05 -11.08
CA THR A 275 36.45 -1.66 -11.23
C THR A 275 35.61 -2.27 -10.12
N GLU A 276 34.87 -1.42 -9.41
CA GLU A 276 33.91 -1.87 -8.39
C GLU A 276 32.86 -2.80 -9.03
N GLY A 277 32.57 -3.93 -8.37
CA GLY A 277 31.64 -4.95 -8.86
C GLY A 277 32.19 -5.88 -9.95
N ALA A 278 33.50 -5.88 -10.20
CA ALA A 278 34.14 -6.92 -11.00
C ALA A 278 34.05 -8.30 -10.31
N GLN A 279 33.96 -9.36 -11.11
CA GLN A 279 33.73 -10.74 -10.63
C GLN A 279 34.84 -11.23 -9.68
N GLY A 280 36.11 -10.91 -9.98
CA GLY A 280 37.24 -11.31 -9.14
C GLY A 280 37.25 -12.81 -8.85
N ILE A 281 37.46 -13.17 -7.59
CA ILE A 281 37.41 -14.58 -7.12
C ILE A 281 35.99 -15.08 -6.81
N CYS A 282 34.98 -14.20 -6.76
CA CYS A 282 33.64 -14.57 -6.35
C CYS A 282 33.03 -15.58 -7.35
N PRO A 283 32.15 -16.50 -6.93
CA PRO A 283 31.44 -17.38 -7.85
C PRO A 283 30.48 -16.61 -8.78
N ASP A 284 30.16 -17.19 -9.94
CA ASP A 284 29.25 -16.57 -10.90
C ASP A 284 27.91 -16.17 -10.26
N GLY A 285 27.51 -14.92 -10.50
CA GLY A 285 26.28 -14.33 -9.94
C GLY A 285 26.42 -13.77 -8.52
N TRP A 286 27.60 -13.88 -7.90
CA TRP A 286 27.96 -13.24 -6.64
C TRP A 286 28.97 -12.12 -6.87
N ARG A 287 28.70 -10.95 -6.29
CA ARG A 287 29.51 -9.72 -6.41
C ARG A 287 29.22 -8.79 -5.26
#